data_AF-A0AAD5AMX5-F1
#
_entry.id   AF-A0AAD5AMX5-F1
#
_cell.length_a   1.000
_cell.length_b   1.000
_cell.length_c   1.000
_cell.angle_alpha   90.00
_cell.angle_beta   90.00
_cell.angle_gamma   90.00
#
_symmetry.space_group_name_H-M   'P 1'
#
loop_
_entity.id
_entity.type
_entity.pdbx_description
1 polymer ?
#
loop_
_entity_poly.entity_id
_entity_poly.type
_entity_poly.pdbx_seq_one_letter_code
_entity_poly.pdbx_strand_id
1 'polypeptide(L)'
;VSDQRGEMRTGLWRRGFSSADQCAGAVSYEQVKKLLVARAGVVIDVREPWELREYGRIPGSINVPLGQVNEALRLKPDEFKEKYGGEMPSSGERLVFTCLAGVRSQKALEAAQTLGYPNAQHYPGGWQDWAKHEILQ
;
A
#
# COMPACT_ATOMS: atom_id res chain seq x y z
N VAL A 1 36.15 44.64 -4.07
CA VAL A 1 35.69 44.16 -2.75
C VAL A 1 34.88 42.91 -2.98
N SER A 2 35.36 41.85 -2.36
CA SER A 2 35.00 40.45 -2.53
C SER A 2 33.60 40.12 -1.98
N ASP A 3 32.99 39.06 -2.55
CA ASP A 3 32.19 38.03 -1.84
C ASP A 3 30.82 38.50 -1.25
N GLN A 4 29.70 37.78 -1.21
CA GLN A 4 29.48 36.37 -0.88
C GLN A 4 28.12 35.85 -1.40
N ARG A 5 28.14 34.56 -1.77
CA ARG A 5 26.99 33.67 -1.93
C ARG A 5 26.22 33.52 -0.60
N GLY A 6 24.89 33.50 -0.68
CA GLY A 6 23.99 33.18 0.43
C GLY A 6 23.20 31.90 0.13
N GLU A 7 23.75 30.78 0.60
CA GLU A 7 23.28 29.42 0.43
C GLU A 7 22.32 29.01 1.58
N MET A 8 21.42 28.07 1.27
CA MET A 8 20.75 27.12 2.18
C MET A 8 19.69 27.60 3.19
N ARG A 9 18.50 26.99 3.09
CA ARG A 9 17.81 26.41 4.26
C ARG A 9 17.25 25.03 3.90
N THR A 10 17.98 24.02 4.35
CA THR A 10 17.63 22.60 4.34
C THR A 10 16.42 22.35 5.24
N GLY A 11 15.28 22.02 4.65
CA GLY A 11 14.14 21.45 5.34
C GLY A 11 14.35 19.95 5.56
N LEU A 12 14.96 19.61 6.68
CA LEU A 12 15.29 18.26 7.12
C LEU A 12 14.00 17.46 7.44
N TRP A 13 13.44 16.74 6.46
CA TRP A 13 12.36 15.78 6.72
C TRP A 13 12.93 14.50 7.35
N ARG A 14 13.27 14.52 8.64
CA ARG A 14 13.47 13.29 9.41
C ARG A 14 12.13 12.86 10.01
N ARG A 15 11.34 12.08 9.26
CA ARG A 15 10.33 11.21 9.89
C ARG A 15 11.06 10.00 10.43
N GLY A 16 11.31 10.00 11.74
CA GLY A 16 11.79 8.83 12.45
C GLY A 16 10.71 7.74 12.41
N PHE A 17 10.97 6.68 11.66
CA PHE A 17 10.33 5.40 11.88
C PHE A 17 11.38 4.47 12.46
N SER A 18 11.10 3.95 13.66
CA SER A 18 11.97 3.04 14.40
C SER A 18 12.32 1.82 13.53
N SER A 19 13.62 1.58 13.37
CA SER A 19 14.24 0.56 12.50
C SER A 19 14.12 -0.88 13.05
N ALA A 20 13.12 -1.16 13.89
CA ALA A 20 13.05 -2.40 14.67
C ALA A 20 12.00 -3.41 14.18
N ASP A 21 11.32 -3.15 13.05
CA ASP A 21 10.16 -3.96 12.65
C ASP A 21 10.06 -4.05 11.11
N GLN A 22 11.01 -4.72 10.46
CA GLN A 22 10.95 -4.96 9.01
C GLN A 22 11.58 -6.32 8.62
N CYS A 23 10.75 -7.35 8.48
CA CYS A 23 10.91 -8.25 7.33
C CYS A 23 10.48 -7.40 6.12
N ALA A 24 11.41 -7.09 5.21
CA ALA A 24 11.36 -5.98 4.23
C ALA A 24 10.18 -5.94 3.24
N GLY A 25 9.12 -6.73 3.46
CA GLY A 25 7.89 -6.68 2.69
C GLY A 25 6.64 -7.08 3.46
N ALA A 26 6.67 -7.53 4.71
CA ALA A 26 5.47 -8.01 5.42
C ALA A 26 4.94 -6.98 6.44
N VAL A 27 3.61 -6.88 6.57
CA VAL A 27 2.94 -6.07 7.60
C VAL A 27 1.90 -6.87 8.37
N SER A 28 1.66 -6.50 9.63
CA SER A 28 0.65 -7.10 10.53
C SER A 28 -0.72 -6.42 10.42
N TYR A 29 -1.77 -7.07 10.92
CA TYR A 29 -3.12 -6.52 11.03
C TYR A 29 -3.12 -5.12 11.68
N GLU A 30 -2.45 -4.97 12.82
CA GLU A 30 -2.35 -3.71 13.57
C GLU A 30 -1.73 -2.59 12.74
N GLN A 31 -0.70 -2.91 11.96
CA GLN A 31 -0.04 -1.94 11.08
C GLN A 31 -0.96 -1.52 9.93
N VAL A 32 -1.69 -2.46 9.32
CA VAL A 32 -2.68 -2.17 8.27
C VAL A 32 -3.81 -1.30 8.82
N LYS A 33 -4.37 -1.65 9.98
CA LYS A 33 -5.45 -0.89 10.63
C LYS A 33 -5.01 0.53 10.96
N LYS A 34 -3.82 0.70 11.54
CA LYS A 34 -3.24 2.03 11.82
C LYS A 34 -3.03 2.84 10.54
N LEU A 35 -2.53 2.21 9.48
CA LEU A 35 -2.31 2.88 8.19
C LEU A 35 -3.62 3.38 7.58
N LEU A 36 -4.68 2.57 7.60
CA LEU A 36 -6.01 2.93 7.11
C LEU A 36 -6.64 4.07 7.92
N VAL A 37 -6.60 3.98 9.25
CA VAL A 37 -7.15 5.02 10.15
C VAL A 37 -6.40 6.34 9.99
N ALA A 38 -5.07 6.29 9.91
CA ALA A 38 -4.24 7.48 9.75
C ALA A 38 -4.24 8.05 8.32
N ARG A 39 -4.84 7.33 7.34
CA ARG A 39 -4.74 7.64 5.90
C ARG A 39 -3.29 7.91 5.46
N ALA A 40 -2.37 7.11 5.99
CA ALA A 40 -0.92 7.32 5.86
C ALA A 40 -0.30 6.47 4.72
N GLY A 41 -1.12 5.95 3.83
CA GLY A 41 -0.73 5.15 2.67
C GLY A 41 -1.94 4.51 2.00
N VAL A 42 -1.67 3.66 1.01
CA VAL A 42 -2.68 3.00 0.18
C VAL A 42 -2.69 1.50 0.46
N VAL A 43 -3.88 0.93 0.61
CA VAL A 43 -4.09 -0.53 0.68
C VAL A 43 -4.78 -1.01 -0.58
N ILE A 44 -4.15 -1.94 -1.31
CA ILE A 44 -4.70 -2.56 -2.52
C ILE A 44 -5.09 -4.01 -2.23
N ASP A 45 -6.37 -4.32 -2.36
CA ASP A 45 -6.90 -5.69 -2.34
C ASP A 45 -6.84 -6.30 -3.74
N VAL A 46 -6.00 -7.32 -3.90
CA VAL A 46 -5.75 -7.99 -5.19
C VAL A 46 -6.63 -9.21 -5.45
N ARG A 47 -7.69 -9.39 -4.64
CA ARG A 47 -8.73 -10.38 -4.90
C ARG A 47 -9.56 -10.01 -6.12
N GLU A 48 -10.27 -10.99 -6.65
CA GLU A 48 -11.26 -10.76 -7.70
C GLU A 48 -12.48 -10.01 -7.14
N PRO A 49 -13.17 -9.18 -7.96
CA PRO A 49 -14.29 -8.36 -7.47
C PRO A 49 -15.44 -9.19 -6.89
N TRP A 50 -15.62 -10.43 -7.35
CA TRP A 50 -16.64 -11.33 -6.81
C TRP A 50 -16.32 -11.77 -5.38
N GLU A 51 -15.05 -12.00 -5.03
CA GLU A 51 -14.65 -12.35 -3.66
C GLU A 51 -14.99 -11.24 -2.66
N LEU A 52 -14.90 -9.98 -3.09
CA LEU A 52 -15.26 -8.83 -2.26
C LEU A 52 -16.77 -8.70 -2.05
N ARG A 53 -17.57 -9.15 -3.01
CA ARG A 53 -19.05 -9.18 -2.89
C ARG A 53 -19.50 -10.29 -1.96
N GLU A 54 -18.87 -11.47 -2.06
CA GLU A 54 -19.23 -12.66 -1.27
C GLU A 54 -18.72 -12.57 0.17
N TYR A 55 -17.45 -12.21 0.37
CA TYR A 55 -16.82 -12.27 1.69
C TYR A 55 -16.72 -10.92 2.40
N GLY A 56 -16.90 -9.82 1.68
CA GLY A 56 -16.66 -8.47 2.17
C GLY A 56 -15.27 -7.92 1.81
N ARG A 57 -15.04 -6.67 2.20
CA ARG A 57 -13.85 -5.89 1.85
C ARG A 57 -13.25 -5.21 3.07
N ILE A 58 -11.94 -4.96 3.04
CA ILE A 58 -11.27 -4.15 4.05
C ILE A 58 -11.70 -2.68 3.81
N PRO A 59 -12.33 -2.00 4.79
CA PRO A 59 -12.74 -0.61 4.62
C PRO A 59 -11.54 0.29 4.27
N GLY A 60 -11.70 1.16 3.28
CA GLY A 60 -10.63 2.05 2.81
C GLY A 60 -9.61 1.40 1.87
N SER A 61 -9.73 0.10 1.54
CA SER A 61 -8.92 -0.53 0.50
C SER A 61 -9.47 -0.31 -0.91
N ILE A 62 -8.58 -0.31 -1.89
CA ILE A 62 -8.87 -0.22 -3.32
C ILE A 62 -8.78 -1.62 -3.92
N ASN A 63 -9.77 -2.05 -4.71
CA ASN A 63 -9.69 -3.36 -5.37
C ASN A 63 -9.00 -3.25 -6.73
N VAL A 64 -7.84 -3.89 -6.86
CA VAL A 64 -7.11 -4.02 -8.12
C VAL A 64 -6.73 -5.49 -8.28
N PRO A 65 -7.50 -6.30 -9.04
CA PRO A 65 -7.25 -7.73 -9.18
C PRO A 65 -5.80 -8.02 -9.60
N LEU A 66 -5.21 -9.11 -9.10
CA LEU A 66 -3.78 -9.39 -9.28
C LEU A 66 -3.32 -9.29 -10.74
N GLY A 67 -4.12 -9.81 -11.69
CA GLY A 67 -3.81 -9.77 -13.11
C GLY A 67 -3.69 -8.36 -13.71
N GLN A 68 -4.25 -7.36 -13.03
CA GLN A 68 -4.27 -5.96 -13.47
C GLN A 68 -3.23 -5.09 -12.76
N VAL A 69 -2.61 -5.56 -11.66
CA VAL A 69 -1.69 -4.76 -10.83
C VAL A 69 -0.56 -4.13 -11.66
N ASN A 70 0.02 -4.89 -12.58
CA ASN A 70 1.10 -4.40 -13.44
C ASN A 70 0.67 -3.23 -14.33
N GLU A 71 -0.51 -3.31 -14.93
CA GLU A 71 -1.04 -2.24 -15.77
C GLU A 71 -1.48 -1.05 -14.90
N ALA A 72 -2.22 -1.33 -13.83
CA ALA A 72 -2.77 -0.32 -12.92
C ALA A 72 -1.69 0.61 -12.35
N LEU A 73 -0.56 0.07 -11.92
CA LEU A 73 0.55 0.86 -11.35
C LEU A 73 1.35 1.67 -12.39
N ARG A 74 1.06 1.51 -13.70
CA ARG A 74 1.63 2.29 -14.81
C ARG A 74 0.67 3.33 -15.38
N LEU A 75 -0.60 3.34 -14.95
CA LEU A 75 -1.59 4.30 -15.40
C LEU A 75 -1.25 5.72 -14.93
N LYS A 76 -1.92 6.71 -15.53
CA LYS A 76 -1.93 8.06 -14.95
C LYS A 76 -2.83 8.11 -13.71
N PRO A 77 -2.60 9.04 -12.77
CA PRO A 77 -3.44 9.17 -11.58
C PRO A 77 -4.95 9.30 -11.87
N ASP A 78 -5.32 10.08 -12.89
CA ASP A 78 -6.73 10.27 -13.27
C ASP A 78 -7.35 8.98 -13.82
N GLU A 79 -6.63 8.28 -14.69
CA GLU A 79 -7.07 7.00 -15.29
C GLU A 79 -7.22 5.91 -14.21
N PHE A 80 -6.29 5.85 -13.25
CA PHE A 80 -6.37 4.93 -12.11
C PHE A 80 -7.61 5.24 -11.25
N LYS A 81 -7.86 6.52 -10.97
CA LYS A 81 -9.01 6.97 -10.17
C LYS A 81 -10.34 6.64 -10.86
N GLU A 82 -10.42 6.84 -12.16
CA GLU A 82 -11.61 6.49 -12.95
C GLU A 82 -11.87 4.98 -12.95
N LYS A 83 -10.81 4.18 -13.16
CA LYS A 83 -10.93 2.72 -13.30
C LYS A 83 -11.16 1.99 -11.98
N TYR A 84 -10.49 2.43 -10.89
CA TYR A 84 -10.47 1.71 -9.61
C TYR A 84 -11.14 2.47 -8.45
N GLY A 85 -11.54 3.73 -8.66
CA GLY A 85 -12.27 4.52 -7.67
C GLY A 85 -11.44 4.99 -6.48
N GLY A 86 -10.11 4.95 -6.56
CA GLY A 86 -9.20 5.36 -5.50
C GLY A 86 -8.00 6.15 -6.00
N GLU A 87 -7.20 6.69 -5.09
CA GLU A 87 -6.03 7.48 -5.46
C GLU A 87 -4.86 6.57 -5.86
N MET A 88 -4.17 6.94 -6.93
CA MET A 88 -3.00 6.20 -7.39
C MET A 88 -1.86 6.35 -6.37
N PRO A 89 -1.22 5.24 -5.96
CA PRO A 89 -0.10 5.34 -5.04
C PRO A 89 1.08 6.08 -5.69
N SER A 90 1.68 7.01 -4.94
CA SER A 90 2.97 7.61 -5.22
C SER A 90 4.10 6.61 -4.94
N SER A 91 5.20 6.69 -5.69
CA SER A 91 6.35 5.80 -5.50
C SER A 91 6.99 5.90 -4.10
N GLY A 92 6.85 7.05 -3.44
CA GLY A 92 7.41 7.29 -2.10
C GLY A 92 6.49 6.93 -0.93
N GLU A 93 5.21 6.66 -1.18
CA GLU A 93 4.26 6.38 -0.09
C GLU A 93 4.22 4.91 0.31
N ARG A 94 3.57 4.60 1.44
CA ARG A 94 3.37 3.22 1.87
C ARG A 94 2.28 2.59 1.02
N LEU A 95 2.62 1.52 0.31
CA LEU A 95 1.71 0.74 -0.50
C LEU A 95 1.62 -0.68 0.08
N VAL A 96 0.44 -1.09 0.53
CA VAL A 96 0.23 -2.41 1.12
C VAL A 96 -0.70 -3.23 0.24
N PHE A 97 -0.25 -4.42 -0.18
CA PHE A 97 -1.09 -5.39 -0.86
C PHE A 97 -1.75 -6.37 0.11
N THR A 98 -3.02 -6.67 -0.11
CA THR A 98 -3.76 -7.72 0.60
C THR A 98 -4.46 -8.63 -0.40
N CYS A 99 -4.75 -9.86 0.01
CA CYS A 99 -5.57 -10.77 -0.78
C CYS A 99 -6.41 -11.64 0.16
N LEU A 100 -6.74 -12.88 -0.21
CA LEU A 100 -7.46 -13.79 0.70
C LEU A 100 -6.56 -14.28 1.87
N ALA A 101 -5.35 -14.75 1.56
CA ALA A 101 -4.47 -15.47 2.49
C ALA A 101 -2.96 -15.25 2.20
N GLY A 102 -2.57 -14.05 1.74
CA GLY A 102 -1.16 -13.66 1.57
C GLY A 102 -0.47 -14.02 0.24
N VAL A 103 -0.85 -15.12 -0.43
CA VAL A 103 -0.11 -15.64 -1.61
C VAL A 103 -0.14 -14.67 -2.81
N ARG A 104 -1.32 -14.13 -3.15
CA ARG A 104 -1.46 -13.21 -4.29
C ARG A 104 -0.87 -11.83 -3.97
N SER A 105 -0.97 -11.38 -2.73
CA SER A 105 -0.44 -10.09 -2.31
C SER A 105 1.10 -10.08 -2.31
N GLN A 106 1.75 -11.22 -2.04
CA GLN A 106 3.19 -11.36 -2.22
C GLN A 106 3.61 -11.16 -3.69
N LYS A 107 2.89 -11.79 -4.64
CA LYS A 107 3.17 -11.59 -6.08
C LYS A 107 2.95 -10.13 -6.52
N ALA A 108 1.94 -9.47 -5.99
CA ALA A 108 1.68 -8.06 -6.26
C ALA A 108 2.80 -7.16 -5.72
N LEU A 109 3.32 -7.46 -4.53
CA LEU A 109 4.49 -6.80 -3.95
C LEU A 109 5.71 -6.89 -4.87
N GLU A 110 6.06 -8.10 -5.34
CA GLU A 110 7.19 -8.31 -6.24
C GLU A 110 7.06 -7.48 -7.54
N ALA A 111 5.85 -7.45 -8.12
CA ALA A 111 5.56 -6.63 -9.29
C ALA A 111 5.72 -5.13 -9.01
N ALA A 112 5.21 -4.65 -7.86
CA ALA A 112 5.31 -3.24 -7.48
C ALA A 112 6.76 -2.81 -7.23
N GLN A 113 7.58 -3.66 -6.59
CA GLN A 113 9.00 -3.37 -6.37
C GLN A 113 9.75 -3.23 -7.70
N THR A 114 9.45 -4.09 -8.68
CA THR A 114 10.00 -4.00 -10.05
C THR A 114 9.58 -2.71 -10.76
N LEU A 115 8.45 -2.14 -10.37
CA LEU A 115 7.90 -0.90 -10.91
C LEU A 115 8.39 0.37 -10.21
N GLY A 116 9.28 0.26 -9.23
CA GLY A 116 9.82 1.41 -8.52
C GLY A 116 8.97 1.87 -7.33
N TYR A 117 8.23 0.96 -6.70
CA TYR A 117 7.57 1.18 -5.41
C TYR A 117 8.39 0.51 -4.29
N PRO A 118 9.49 1.12 -3.81
CA PRO A 118 10.40 0.52 -2.83
C PRO A 118 9.76 0.33 -1.45
N ASN A 119 8.74 1.13 -1.12
CA ASN A 119 8.01 1.07 0.14
C ASN A 119 6.79 0.13 0.06
N ALA A 120 6.69 -0.66 -1.01
CA ALA A 120 5.63 -1.66 -1.13
C ALA A 120 5.82 -2.76 -0.08
N GLN A 121 4.70 -3.19 0.50
CA GLN A 121 4.61 -4.28 1.46
C GLN A 121 3.37 -5.13 1.13
N HIS A 122 3.23 -6.30 1.75
CA HIS A 122 2.07 -7.15 1.68
C HIS A 122 1.64 -7.57 3.08
N TYR A 123 0.34 -7.76 3.25
CA TYR A 123 -0.26 -8.29 4.46
C TYR A 123 -0.40 -9.82 4.31
N PRO A 124 0.42 -10.64 4.99
CA PRO A 124 0.42 -12.09 4.80
C PRO A 124 -0.88 -12.75 5.29
N GLY A 125 -1.49 -12.22 6.34
CA GLY A 125 -2.76 -12.74 6.88
C GLY A 125 -3.96 -12.54 5.95
N GLY A 126 -3.90 -11.54 5.07
CA GLY A 126 -4.96 -11.24 4.12
C GLY A 126 -6.32 -10.98 4.75
N TRP A 127 -7.37 -11.14 3.94
CA TRP A 127 -8.77 -11.01 4.37
C TRP A 127 -9.14 -11.99 5.48
N GLN A 128 -8.61 -13.21 5.46
CA GLN A 128 -8.91 -14.21 6.49
C GLN A 128 -8.48 -13.76 7.88
N ASP A 129 -7.28 -13.18 8.00
CA ASP A 129 -6.79 -12.64 9.26
C ASP A 129 -7.55 -11.36 9.66
N TRP A 130 -7.83 -10.47 8.70
CA TRP A 130 -8.67 -9.29 8.95
C TRP A 130 -10.06 -9.66 9.50
N ALA A 131 -10.74 -10.59 8.84
CA ALA A 131 -12.07 -11.04 9.24
C ALA A 131 -12.09 -11.65 10.64
N LYS A 132 -11.06 -12.41 11.03
CA LYS A 132 -10.94 -12.93 12.40
C LYS A 132 -10.88 -11.80 13.44
N HIS A 133 -10.18 -10.72 13.15
CA HIS A 133 -10.02 -9.61 14.09
C HIS A 133 -11.24 -8.68 14.16
N GLU A 134 -12.00 -8.52 13.06
CA GLU A 134 -13.14 -7.59 13.01
C GLU A 134 -14.50 -8.28 13.26
N ILE A 135 -14.65 -9.58 12.98
CA ILE A 135 -15.94 -10.30 13.08
C ILE A 135 -16.05 -11.12 14.35
N LEU A 136 -14.93 -11.56 14.94
CA LEU A 136 -14.93 -12.39 16.15
C LEU A 136 -14.69 -11.58 17.45
N GLN A 137 -14.94 -10.26 17.42
CA GLN A 137 -14.95 -9.40 18.61
C GLN A 137 -16.37 -8.95 18.94
#